data_AF-A0A368T503-F1
#
_entry.id   AF-A0A368T503-F1
#
_cell.length_a   1.000
_cell.length_b   1.000
_cell.length_c   1.000
_cell.angle_alpha   90.00
_cell.angle_beta   90.00
_cell.angle_gamma   90.00
#
_symmetry.space_group_name_H-M   'P 1'
#
loop_
_entity.id
_entity.type
_entity.pdbx_description
1 polymer ?
#
loop_
_entity_poly.entity_id
_entity_poly.type
_entity_poly.pdbx_seq_one_letter_code
_entity_poly.pdbx_strand_id
1 'polypeptide(L)' 'MHFEALRDAGERLPNLSHPFEPLLLMYERGNAFRLDGTGFIEVGFLGIRRGKRDDHLTDKPLAPMNMEELDRIDEQQS' A
#
# COMPACT_ATOMS: atom_id res chain seq x y z
N MET A 1 -9.01 -13.77 -11.88
CA MET A 1 -9.98 -13.30 -10.86
C MET A 1 -9.53 -11.93 -10.41
N HIS A 2 -10.32 -10.89 -10.70
CA HIS A 2 -10.03 -9.50 -10.34
C HIS A 2 -10.89 -9.12 -9.12
N PHE A 3 -10.29 -8.54 -8.08
CA PHE A 3 -10.99 -8.15 -6.85
C PHE A 3 -12.15 -7.17 -7.12
N GLU A 4 -11.93 -6.20 -8.02
CA GLU A 4 -12.96 -5.25 -8.44
C GLU A 4 -14.16 -5.92 -9.12
N ALA A 5 -13.92 -6.91 -9.98
CA ALA A 5 -15.00 -7.63 -10.64
C ALA A 5 -15.89 -8.40 -9.65
N LEU A 6 -15.33 -8.84 -8.52
CA LEU A 6 -16.11 -9.48 -7.44
C LEU A 6 -16.94 -8.46 -6.65
N ARG A 7 -16.41 -7.25 -6.44
CA ARG A 7 -17.17 -6.14 -5.83
C ARG A 7 -18.31 -5.68 -6.73
N ASP A 8 -18.04 -5.49 -8.01
CA ASP A 8 -19.05 -5.06 -9.01
C ASP A 8 -20.18 -6.07 -9.17
N ALA A 9 -19.86 -7.37 -9.02
CA ALA A 9 -20.84 -8.44 -9.04
C ALA A 9 -21.75 -8.47 -7.78
N GLY A 10 -21.48 -7.63 -6.78
CA GLY A 10 -22.24 -7.59 -5.53
C GLY A 10 -22.04 -8.85 -4.66
N GLU A 11 -20.97 -9.60 -4.91
CA GLU A 11 -20.64 -10.79 -4.12
C GLU A 11 -20.37 -10.40 -2.67
N ARG A 12 -20.78 -11.28 -1.75
CA ARG A 12 -20.61 -11.04 -0.32
C ARG A 12 -19.16 -11.29 0.07
N LEU A 13 -18.31 -10.30 -0.16
CA LEU A 13 -16.92 -10.32 0.24
C LEU A 13 -16.81 -10.22 1.76
N PRO A 14 -15.82 -10.87 2.39
CA PRO A 14 -15.47 -10.56 3.77
C PRO A 14 -15.23 -9.06 3.91
N ASN A 15 -15.50 -8.49 5.09
CA ASN A 15 -15.31 -7.06 5.38
C ASN A 15 -13.80 -6.71 5.40
N LEU A 16 -13.20 -6.70 4.21
CA LEU A 16 -11.82 -6.36 3.95
C LEU A 16 -11.78 -4.93 3.42
N SER A 17 -10.79 -4.17 3.88
CA SER A 17 -10.47 -2.87 3.29
C SER A 17 -10.14 -3.02 1.81
N HIS A 18 -10.33 -1.94 1.06
CA HIS A 18 -10.05 -1.93 -0.37
C HIS A 18 -8.55 -2.18 -0.59
N PRO A 19 -8.14 -3.24 -1.31
CA PRO A 19 -6.75 -3.68 -1.37
C PRO A 19 -5.87 -2.69 -2.12
N PHE A 20 -6.46 -1.87 -3.00
CA PHE A 20 -5.74 -0.85 -3.74
C PHE A 20 -5.77 0.53 -3.08
N GLU A 21 -6.59 0.75 -2.04
CA GLU A 21 -6.64 2.08 -1.38
C GLU A 21 -5.27 2.56 -0.90
N PRO A 22 -4.43 1.72 -0.25
CA PRO A 22 -3.10 2.15 0.16
C PRO A 22 -2.19 2.54 -1.01
N LEU A 23 -2.31 1.85 -2.14
CA LEU A 23 -1.51 2.12 -3.34
C LEU A 23 -1.95 3.40 -4.04
N LEU A 24 -3.27 3.65 -4.08
CA LEU A 24 -3.84 4.89 -4.60
C LEU A 24 -3.43 6.07 -3.74
N LEU A 25 -3.54 5.95 -2.41
CA LEU A 25 -3.13 7.00 -1.47
C LEU A 25 -1.64 7.34 -1.60
N MET A 26 -0.77 6.33 -1.74
CA MET A 26 0.66 6.55 -2.01
C MET A 26 0.88 7.34 -3.31
N TYR A 27 0.18 6.98 -4.38
CA TYR A 27 0.28 7.66 -5.67
C TYR A 27 -0.20 9.12 -5.60
N GLU A 28 -1.36 9.36 -4.97
CA GLU A 28 -1.97 10.69 -4.83
C GLU A 28 -1.12 11.64 -3.99
N ARG A 29 -0.37 11.12 -2.99
CA ARG A 29 0.61 11.89 -2.21
C ARG A 29 1.92 12.19 -2.95
N GLY A 30 1.96 11.99 -4.26
CA GLY A 30 3.08 12.36 -5.13
C GLY A 30 4.24 11.36 -5.15
N ASN A 31 4.07 10.19 -4.52
CA ASN A 31 5.09 9.15 -4.54
C ASN A 31 4.92 8.25 -5.77
N ALA A 32 5.76 8.46 -6.78
CA ALA A 32 5.95 7.47 -7.82
C ALA A 32 6.72 6.28 -7.23
N PHE A 33 6.17 5.07 -7.36
CA PHE A 33 6.90 3.84 -7.05
C PHE A 33 7.22 3.05 -8.30
N ARG A 34 8.38 2.39 -8.31
CA ARG A 34 8.81 1.50 -9.39
C ARG A 34 9.35 0.20 -8.81
N LEU A 35 9.14 -0.89 -9.53
CA LEU A 35 9.86 -2.13 -9.27
C LEU A 35 11.11 -2.11 -10.13
N ASP A 36 12.27 -2.15 -9.50
CA ASP A 36 13.51 -2.33 -10.24
C ASP A 36 13.67 -3.81 -10.64
N GLY A 37 14.54 -4.08 -11.61
CA GLY A 37 14.84 -5.45 -12.05
C GLY A 37 15.63 -6.26 -11.00
N THR A 38 15.97 -5.67 -9.86
CA THR A 38 16.80 -6.28 -8.80
C THR A 38 15.98 -6.71 -7.57
N GLY A 39 14.67 -6.44 -7.58
CA GLY A 39 13.72 -6.85 -6.54
C GLY A 39 13.55 -5.83 -5.42
N PHE A 40 13.89 -4.56 -5.66
CA PHE A 40 13.56 -3.43 -4.82
C PHE A 40 12.32 -2.70 -5.36
N ILE A 41 11.58 -2.11 -4.42
CA ILE A 41 10.55 -1.12 -4.66
C ILE A 41 11.20 0.24 -4.43
N GLU A 42 11.34 1.03 -5.48
CA GLU A 42 11.82 2.40 -5.41
C GLU A 42 10.65 3.31 -5.05
N VAL A 43 10.82 4.20 -4.07
CA VAL A 43 9.90 5.27 -3.70
C VAL A 43 10.70 6.55 -3.59
N GLY A 44 10.58 7.44 -4.58
CA GLY A 44 11.46 8.63 -4.67
C GLY A 44 12.93 8.22 -4.82
N PHE A 45 13.75 8.53 -3.81
CA PHE A 45 15.17 8.14 -3.72
C PHE A 45 15.43 6.96 -2.77
N LEU A 46 14.39 6.38 -2.17
CA LEU A 46 14.49 5.27 -1.23
C LEU A 46 14.29 3.94 -1.96
N GLY A 47 15.18 2.98 -1.73
CA GLY A 47 15.04 1.60 -2.19
C GLY A 47 14.58 0.69 -1.06
N ILE A 48 13.41 0.06 -1.21
CA ILE A 48 12.83 -0.87 -0.24
C ILE A 48 12.98 -2.29 -0.79
N ARG A 49 13.70 -3.16 -0.07
CA ARG A 49 13.83 -4.56 -0.47
C ARG A 49 12.49 -5.26 -0.36
N ARG A 50 12.04 -5.93 -1.42
CA ARG A 50 10.79 -6.71 -1.37
C ARG A 50 10.93 -7.88 -0.41
N GLY A 51 10.03 -7.96 0.57
CA GLY A 51 9.93 -9.12 1.46
C GLY A 51 9.35 -10.34 0.74
N LYS A 52 9.50 -11.50 1.37
CA LYS A 52 8.78 -12.72 1.00
C LYS A 52 7.37 -12.65 1.56
N ARG A 53 6.45 -13.43 0.99
CA ARG A 53 5.07 -13.53 1.49
C ARG A 53 5.04 -13.81 3.00
N ASP A 54 5.87 -14.73 3.46
CA ASP A 54 5.89 -15.16 4.86
C ASP A 54 6.39 -14.06 5.82
N ASP A 55 7.13 -13.06 5.32
CA ASP A 55 7.55 -11.87 6.09
C ASP A 55 6.36 -10.91 6.34
N HIS A 56 5.24 -11.12 5.67
CA HIS A 56 4.06 -10.25 5.68
C HIS A 56 2.78 -10.97 6.12
N LEU A 57 2.87 -12.21 6.64
CA LEU A 57 1.74 -12.94 7.22
C LEU A 57 1.42 -12.43 8.64
N THR A 58 1.12 -11.14 8.74
CA THR A 58 0.72 -10.46 9.99
C THR A 58 -0.70 -9.93 9.87
N ASP A 59 -1.49 -10.13 10.92
CA ASP A 59 -2.84 -9.56 11.02
C ASP A 59 -2.82 -8.08 11.45
N LYS A 60 -1.68 -7.60 11.98
CA LYS A 60 -1.49 -6.21 12.37
C LYS A 60 -0.84 -5.42 11.22
N PRO A 61 -1.47 -4.34 10.72
CA PRO A 61 -0.85 -3.43 9.76
C PRO A 61 0.42 -2.80 10.34
N LEU A 62 1.45 -2.66 9.50
CA LEU A 62 2.71 -2.01 9.88
C LEU A 62 2.58 -0.49 10.04
N ALA A 63 1.60 0.11 9.38
CA ALA A 63 1.26 1.51 9.53
C ALA A 63 -0.26 1.68 9.70
N PRO A 64 -0.71 2.56 10.59
CA PRO A 64 -2.10 3.00 10.60
C PRO A 64 -2.40 3.77 9.31
N MET A 65 -3.49 3.42 8.64
CA MET A 65 -3.99 4.15 7.46
C MET A 65 -4.78 5.42 7.88
N ASN A 66 -4.30 6.12 8.91
CA ASN A 66 -4.91 7.34 9.43
C ASN A 66 -4.31 8.55 8.71
N MET A 67 -5.14 9.32 8.01
CA MET A 67 -4.73 10.50 7.25
C MET A 67 -3.99 11.53 8.10
N GLU A 68 -4.47 11.83 9.32
CA GLU A 68 -3.85 12.84 10.21
C GLU A 68 -2.45 12.40 10.66
N GLU A 69 -2.23 11.10 10.85
CA GLU A 69 -0.91 10.59 11.22
C GLU A 69 0.04 10.58 10.03
N LEU A 70 -0.46 10.24 8.84
CA LEU A 70 0.31 10.32 7.60
C LEU A 70 0.71 11.77 7.29
N ASP A 71 -0.18 12.74 7.46
CA ASP A 71 0.11 14.17 7.28
C ASP A 71 1.20 14.64 8.25
N ARG A 72 1.13 14.20 9.53
CA ARG A 72 2.16 14.51 10.52
C ARG A 72 3.54 13.93 10.14
N ILE A 73 3.58 12.77 9.50
CA ILE A 73 4.84 12.17 9.02
C ILE A 73 5.42 13.01 7.87
N ASP A 74 4.58 13.46 6.94
CA ASP A 74 5.02 14.29 5.80
C ASP A 74 5.60 15.64 6.29
N GLU A 75 4.99 16.24 7.31
CA GLU A 75 5.50 17.47 7.96
C GLU A 75 6.87 17.28 8.63
N GLN A 76 7.20 16.08 9.11
CA GLN A 76 8.50 15.79 9.73
C GLN A 76 9.63 15.55 8.72
N GLN A 77 9.30 15.30 7.46
CA GLN A 77 10.24 15.02 6.38
C GLN A 77 10.57 16.26 5.53
N SER A 78 9.91 17.40 5.79
CA SER A 78 10.06 18.69 5.10
C SER A 78 11.10 19.59 5.77
#